data_AF-A0AAV2MX95-F1
#
_entry.id   AF-A0AAV2MX95-F1
#
_cell.length_a   1.000
_cell.length_b   1.000
_cell.length_c   1.000
_cell.angle_alpha   90.00
_cell.angle_beta   90.00
_cell.angle_gamma   90.00
#
_symmetry.space_group_name_H-M   'P 1'
#
loop_
_entity.id
_entity.type
_entity.pdbx_description
1 polymer ?
#
loop_
_entity_poly.entity_id
_entity_poly.type
_entity_poly.pdbx_seq_one_letter_code
_entity_poly.pdbx_strand_id
1 'polypeptide(L)'
;MNLNWIFNAVQCENKFKDLRRHYMATKDHNIQSGVQPKMCKFYNKMEEVLSMKPIVKPVAIASSLKRNSSVLQSGPSTSQLENTFTEACESSDSNEGVKMQKKENMKKTKMERQLEAWLLANQAEAQNREEAREKRHKESMEKKETAIKVYESFMSKLLDKL
;
A
#
# COMPACT_ATOMS: atom_id res chain seq x y z
N MET A 1 -48.45 7.56 -20.95
CA MET A 1 -47.01 7.33 -21.16
C MET A 1 -46.84 6.80 -22.57
N ASN A 2 -46.04 7.45 -23.42
CA ASN A 2 -45.82 7.01 -24.80
C ASN A 2 -44.92 5.77 -24.82
N LEU A 3 -45.48 4.61 -25.15
CA LEU A 3 -44.82 3.29 -25.14
C LEU A 3 -44.07 2.93 -26.43
N ASN A 4 -43.90 3.87 -27.37
CA ASN A 4 -43.22 3.62 -28.66
C ASN A 4 -41.68 3.72 -28.59
N TRP A 5 -41.08 3.25 -27.49
CA TRP A 5 -39.63 3.35 -27.26
C TRP A 5 -39.01 1.99 -27.56
N ILE A 6 -38.67 1.75 -28.83
CA ILE A 6 -37.97 0.52 -29.26
C ILE A 6 -36.46 0.79 -29.14
N PHE A 7 -35.88 0.42 -28.01
CA PHE A 7 -34.43 0.49 -27.79
C PHE A 7 -33.86 -0.90 -27.55
N ASN A 8 -32.71 -1.18 -28.18
CA ASN A 8 -31.94 -2.38 -27.89
C ASN A 8 -31.28 -2.24 -26.50
N ALA A 9 -31.15 -3.35 -25.76
CA ALA A 9 -30.46 -3.40 -24.48
C ALA A 9 -29.06 -2.74 -24.54
N VAL A 10 -28.32 -2.97 -25.63
CA VAL A 10 -26.99 -2.36 -25.86
C VAL A 10 -27.06 -0.83 -25.94
N GLN A 11 -28.10 -0.29 -26.56
CA GLN A 11 -28.29 1.17 -26.66
C GLN A 11 -28.60 1.77 -25.29
N CYS A 12 -29.45 1.10 -24.51
CA CYS A 12 -29.74 1.49 -23.13
C CYS A 12 -28.48 1.45 -22.26
N GLU A 13 -27.70 0.39 -22.35
CA GLU A 13 -26.47 0.23 -21.58
C GLU A 13 -25.44 1.30 -21.93
N ASN A 14 -25.18 1.53 -23.22
CA ASN A 14 -24.25 2.57 -23.67
C ASN A 14 -24.71 3.96 -23.21
N LYS A 15 -26.02 4.25 -23.34
CA LYS A 15 -26.58 5.52 -22.88
C LYS A 15 -26.41 5.70 -21.37
N PHE A 16 -26.60 4.64 -20.60
CA PHE A 16 -26.40 4.67 -19.16
C PHE A 16 -24.92 4.85 -18.78
N LYS A 17 -23.99 4.16 -19.45
CA LYS A 17 -22.54 4.36 -19.27
C LYS A 17 -22.13 5.80 -19.57
N ASP A 18 -22.66 6.40 -20.63
CA ASP A 18 -22.42 7.79 -20.96
C ASP A 18 -22.94 8.74 -19.88
N LEU A 19 -24.18 8.54 -19.42
CA LEU A 19 -24.76 9.34 -18.35
C LEU A 19 -23.93 9.24 -17.06
N ARG A 20 -23.50 8.02 -16.70
CA ARG A 20 -22.64 7.78 -15.54
C ARG A 20 -21.30 8.52 -15.66
N ARG A 21 -20.66 8.48 -16.84
CA ARG A 21 -19.40 9.19 -17.09
C ARG A 21 -19.57 10.70 -16.89
N HIS A 22 -20.61 11.30 -17.45
CA HIS A 22 -20.85 12.74 -17.31
C HIS A 22 -21.18 13.14 -15.87
N TYR A 23 -21.96 12.31 -15.16
CA TYR A 23 -22.26 12.53 -13.75
C TYR A 23 -20.98 12.49 -12.89
N MET A 24 -20.14 11.45 -13.04
CA MET A 24 -18.87 11.35 -12.31
C MET A 24 -17.95 12.53 -12.60
N ALA A 25 -17.76 12.90 -13.87
CA ALA A 25 -16.94 14.05 -14.24
C ALA A 25 -17.46 15.37 -13.63
N THR A 26 -18.79 15.54 -13.56
CA THR A 26 -19.40 16.71 -12.93
C THR A 26 -19.21 16.69 -11.42
N LYS A 27 -19.38 15.53 -10.78
CA LYS A 27 -19.21 15.35 -9.34
C LYS A 27 -17.76 15.60 -8.91
N ASP A 28 -16.79 15.02 -9.61
CA ASP A 28 -15.36 15.21 -9.35
C ASP A 28 -14.94 16.66 -9.49
N HIS A 29 -15.44 17.36 -10.52
CA HIS A 29 -15.19 18.79 -10.72
C HIS A 29 -15.78 19.64 -9.59
N ASN A 30 -16.96 19.28 -9.08
CA ASN A 30 -17.63 20.03 -8.01
C ASN A 30 -17.03 19.78 -6.62
N ILE A 31 -16.25 18.72 -6.43
CA ILE A 31 -15.51 18.44 -5.19
C ILE A 31 -14.25 19.33 -5.09
N GLN A 32 -13.74 19.84 -6.20
CA GLN A 32 -12.55 20.68 -6.22
C GLN A 32 -12.83 22.06 -5.60
N SER A 33 -12.04 22.44 -4.60
CA SER A 33 -12.14 23.74 -3.95
C SER A 33 -11.73 24.88 -4.91
N GLY A 34 -12.46 26.00 -4.86
CA GLY A 34 -12.18 27.20 -5.66
C GLY A 34 -12.70 27.18 -7.10
N VAL A 35 -13.46 26.13 -7.50
CA VAL A 35 -14.01 26.01 -8.86
C VAL A 35 -15.52 26.25 -8.85
N GLN A 36 -16.05 26.93 -9.88
CA GLN A 36 -17.50 27.14 -10.02
C GLN A 36 -18.23 25.80 -10.22
N PRO A 37 -19.30 25.51 -9.46
CA PRO A 37 -20.05 24.28 -9.62
C PRO A 37 -20.65 24.14 -11.02
N LYS A 38 -20.45 22.98 -11.65
CA LYS A 38 -21.10 22.59 -12.90
C LYS A 38 -22.39 21.84 -12.62
N MET A 39 -23.43 22.15 -13.38
CA MET A 39 -24.74 21.50 -13.30
C MET A 39 -24.92 20.54 -14.48
N CYS A 40 -25.34 19.30 -14.19
CA CYS A 40 -25.73 18.31 -15.19
C CYS A 40 -27.25 18.11 -15.17
N LYS A 41 -27.89 18.03 -16.34
CA LYS A 41 -29.36 17.96 -16.49
C LYS A 41 -30.02 16.82 -15.69
N PHE A 42 -29.30 15.71 -15.53
CA PHE A 42 -29.77 14.53 -14.81
C PHE A 42 -29.01 14.30 -13.49
N TYR A 43 -28.32 15.32 -12.97
CA TYR A 43 -27.46 15.19 -11.80
C TYR A 43 -28.20 14.61 -10.59
N ASN A 44 -29.32 15.22 -10.20
CA ASN A 44 -30.07 14.82 -9.00
C ASN A 44 -30.58 13.37 -9.09
N LYS A 45 -31.10 12.97 -10.26
CA LYS A 45 -31.59 11.59 -10.49
C LYS A 45 -30.45 10.58 -10.45
N MET A 46 -29.27 10.95 -10.96
CA MET A 46 -28.09 10.09 -10.93
C MET A 46 -27.46 10.01 -9.54
N GLU A 47 -27.47 11.10 -8.78
CA GLU A 47 -27.02 11.15 -7.39
C GLU A 47 -27.90 10.23 -6.53
N GLU A 48 -29.22 10.27 -6.65
CA GLU A 48 -30.13 9.36 -5.91
C GLU A 48 -29.79 7.87 -6.12
N VAL A 49 -29.54 7.47 -7.37
CA VAL A 49 -29.27 6.07 -7.71
C VAL A 49 -27.83 5.65 -7.38
N LEU A 50 -26.85 6.53 -7.59
CA LEU A 50 -25.41 6.19 -7.51
C LEU A 50 -24.74 6.60 -6.20
N SER A 51 -25.38 7.42 -5.38
CA SER A 51 -24.80 7.87 -4.11
C SER A 51 -25.04 6.92 -2.96
N MET A 52 -25.77 5.83 -3.21
CA MET A 52 -25.77 4.67 -2.33
C MET A 52 -24.37 4.07 -2.30
N LYS A 53 -23.58 4.51 -1.32
CA LYS A 53 -22.26 3.95 -1.05
C LYS A 53 -22.48 2.54 -0.50
N PRO A 54 -21.88 1.49 -1.09
CA PRO A 54 -22.01 0.15 -0.54
C PRO A 54 -21.49 0.15 0.89
N ILE A 55 -22.31 -0.31 1.84
CA ILE A 55 -21.93 -0.52 3.24
C ILE A 55 -21.08 -1.79 3.30
N VAL A 56 -19.91 -1.75 2.66
CA VAL A 56 -18.94 -2.86 2.69
C VAL A 56 -17.80 -2.40 3.57
N LYS A 57 -17.64 -3.08 4.71
CA LYS A 57 -16.47 -2.90 5.56
C LYS A 57 -15.27 -3.49 4.82
N PRO A 58 -14.20 -2.73 4.57
CA PRO A 58 -13.01 -3.28 3.93
C PRO A 58 -12.40 -4.36 4.84
N VAL A 59 -12.01 -5.50 4.25
CA VAL A 59 -11.37 -6.62 4.97
C VAL A 59 -10.10 -6.18 5.68
N ALA A 60 -9.36 -5.24 5.08
CA ALA A 60 -8.24 -4.55 5.71
C ALA A 60 -8.15 -3.11 5.20
N ILE A 61 -7.79 -2.19 6.09
CA ILE A 61 -7.46 -0.80 5.73
C ILE A 61 -5.94 -0.70 5.62
N ALA A 62 -5.42 -0.63 4.40
CA ALA A 62 -4.01 -0.34 4.19
C ALA A 62 -3.78 1.17 4.33
N SER A 63 -3.12 1.59 5.42
CA SER A 63 -2.71 2.98 5.61
C SER A 63 -1.44 3.27 4.80
N SER A 64 -1.55 4.12 3.78
CA SER A 64 -0.40 4.68 3.06
C SER A 64 -0.03 6.09 3.56
N LEU A 65 -0.23 6.37 4.86
CA LEU A 65 0.37 7.56 5.44
C LEU A 65 1.90 7.39 5.45
N LYS A 66 2.57 8.07 4.51
CA LYS A 66 3.98 8.44 4.66
C LYS A 66 4.08 9.15 6.00
N ARG A 67 4.69 8.48 6.99
CA ARG A 67 5.12 9.10 8.24
C ARG A 67 6.13 10.18 7.88
N ASN A 68 5.66 11.41 7.75
CA ASN A 68 6.53 12.58 7.74
C ASN A 68 7.13 12.65 9.14
N SER A 69 8.36 12.19 9.28
CA SER A 69 9.11 12.37 10.52
C SER A 69 9.50 13.84 10.63
N SER A 70 8.75 14.62 11.39
CA SER A 70 9.26 15.88 11.90
C SER A 70 8.49 16.31 13.14
N VAL A 71 9.28 16.48 14.20
CA VAL A 71 9.09 17.32 15.39
C VAL A 71 8.67 16.60 16.69
N LEU A 72 9.58 16.74 17.65
CA LEU A 72 9.60 16.24 19.03
C LEU A 72 8.80 17.15 19.98
N GLN A 73 8.34 16.53 21.10
CA GLN A 73 8.06 17.11 22.44
C GLN A 73 6.84 18.07 22.56
N SER A 74 6.01 18.12 23.61
CA SER A 74 6.02 17.54 24.98
C SER A 74 4.67 17.81 25.71
N GLY A 75 4.06 16.77 26.32
CA GLY A 75 3.21 16.77 27.55
C GLY A 75 1.77 17.38 27.57
N PRO A 76 0.95 17.16 28.63
CA PRO A 76 0.52 15.87 29.22
C PRO A 76 -1.01 15.77 29.54
N SER A 77 -1.48 14.52 29.81
CA SER A 77 -2.71 14.11 30.55
C SER A 77 -4.08 14.41 29.90
N THR A 78 -5.16 13.61 29.91
CA THR A 78 -5.63 12.36 30.56
C THR A 78 -7.01 12.11 29.91
N SER A 79 -7.44 10.93 29.46
CA SER A 79 -8.11 9.92 30.28
C SER A 79 -8.38 8.64 29.48
N GLN A 80 -7.89 7.52 30.01
CA GLN A 80 -8.49 6.18 30.07
C GLN A 80 -9.40 5.72 28.92
N LEU A 81 -8.96 4.69 28.19
CA LEU A 81 -9.57 3.36 28.32
C LEU A 81 -8.47 2.31 28.11
N GLU A 82 -8.35 1.44 29.10
CA GLU A 82 -7.47 0.29 29.10
C GLU A 82 -7.98 -0.76 28.12
N ASN A 83 -7.06 -1.49 27.49
CA ASN A 83 -7.19 -2.93 27.30
C ASN A 83 -5.81 -3.51 26.97
N THR A 84 -5.18 -4.02 28.01
CA THR A 84 -4.13 -5.02 27.94
C THR A 84 -4.68 -6.27 27.27
N PHE A 85 -4.21 -6.56 26.07
CA PHE A 85 -4.16 -7.94 25.60
C PHE A 85 -2.90 -8.14 24.77
N THR A 86 -1.86 -8.59 25.46
CA THR A 86 -0.79 -9.37 24.87
C THR A 86 -1.39 -10.65 24.32
N GLU A 87 -1.56 -10.71 23.01
CA GLU A 87 -1.60 -11.99 22.31
C GLU A 87 -0.48 -12.04 21.29
N ALA A 88 0.44 -12.96 21.56
CA ALA A 88 1.35 -13.49 20.57
C ALA A 88 0.51 -13.97 19.38
N CYS A 89 0.73 -13.38 18.20
CA CYS A 89 0.13 -13.90 16.99
C CYS A 89 0.90 -15.14 16.56
N GLU A 90 0.52 -16.27 17.15
CA GLU A 90 0.81 -17.58 16.60
C GLU A 90 0.20 -17.65 15.20
N SER A 91 1.07 -17.67 14.20
CA SER A 91 0.70 -17.88 12.80
C SER A 91 0.20 -19.31 12.64
N SER A 92 -1.09 -19.52 12.82
CA SER A 92 -1.75 -20.75 12.37
C SER A 92 -1.85 -20.72 10.84
N ASP A 93 -0.86 -21.35 10.22
CA ASP A 93 -0.80 -21.71 8.81
C ASP A 93 -1.94 -22.68 8.49
N SER A 94 -3.09 -22.12 8.11
CA SER A 94 -4.19 -22.90 7.57
C SER A 94 -3.91 -23.15 6.09
N ASN A 95 -3.12 -24.20 5.87
CA ASN A 95 -2.86 -24.83 4.59
C ASN A 95 -4.19 -25.40 4.01
N GLU A 96 -5.01 -24.55 3.39
CA GLU A 96 -6.01 -25.02 2.44
C GLU A 96 -5.39 -25.10 1.06
N GLY A 97 -4.96 -26.32 0.72
CA GLY A 97 -4.41 -26.68 -0.57
C GLY A 97 -5.42 -26.47 -1.70
N VAL A 98 -5.39 -25.29 -2.31
CA VAL A 98 -5.93 -25.10 -3.66
C VAL A 98 -4.95 -25.76 -4.62
N LYS A 99 -5.25 -27.01 -5.00
CA LYS A 99 -4.56 -27.72 -6.09
C LYS A 99 -4.81 -26.98 -7.40
N MET A 100 -3.94 -26.02 -7.70
CA MET A 100 -3.92 -25.36 -9.00
C MET A 100 -3.34 -26.33 -10.02
N GLN A 101 -4.20 -26.84 -10.89
CA GLN A 101 -3.79 -27.68 -12.02
C GLN A 101 -2.73 -26.94 -12.84
N LYS A 102 -1.61 -27.61 -13.08
CA LYS A 102 -0.46 -27.12 -13.83
C LYS A 102 -0.90 -26.84 -15.28
N LYS A 103 -1.30 -25.61 -15.58
CA LYS A 103 -1.42 -25.12 -16.97
C LYS A 103 -0.02 -24.82 -17.49
N GLU A 104 0.68 -25.86 -17.92
CA GLU A 104 1.85 -25.65 -18.76
C GLU A 104 1.39 -25.03 -20.09
N ASN A 105 2.00 -23.90 -20.44
CA ASN A 105 2.02 -23.29 -21.76
C ASN A 105 0.82 -22.40 -22.15
N MET A 106 0.40 -21.47 -21.29
CA MET A 106 -0.26 -20.25 -21.77
C MET A 106 0.80 -19.19 -22.10
N LYS A 107 0.78 -18.65 -23.32
CA LYS A 107 1.67 -17.55 -23.72
C LYS A 107 1.34 -16.34 -22.84
N LYS A 108 2.26 -15.98 -21.94
CA LYS A 108 2.10 -14.80 -21.07
C LYS A 108 1.79 -13.57 -21.90
N THR A 109 0.76 -12.83 -21.49
CA THR A 109 0.39 -11.54 -22.08
C THR A 109 1.51 -10.51 -21.88
N LYS A 110 1.49 -9.44 -22.66
CA LYS A 110 2.47 -8.35 -22.53
C LYS A 110 2.46 -7.72 -21.13
N MET A 111 1.27 -7.55 -20.54
CA MET A 111 1.13 -6.98 -19.20
C MET A 111 1.69 -7.91 -18.12
N GLU A 112 1.45 -9.22 -18.22
CA GLU A 112 2.00 -10.20 -17.26
C GLU A 112 3.54 -10.18 -17.26
N ARG A 113 4.17 -10.12 -18.44
CA ARG A 113 5.64 -10.03 -18.53
C ARG A 113 6.17 -8.73 -17.93
N GLN A 114 5.47 -7.62 -18.14
CA GLN A 114 5.86 -6.34 -17.55
C GLN A 114 5.74 -6.36 -16.02
N LEU A 115 4.67 -6.98 -15.50
CA LEU A 115 4.47 -7.14 -14.07
C LEU A 115 5.54 -8.03 -13.44
N GLU A 116 5.88 -9.16 -14.08
CA GLU A 116 6.95 -10.05 -13.62
C GLU A 116 8.31 -9.36 -13.63
N ALA A 117 8.64 -8.63 -14.69
CA ALA A 117 9.88 -7.87 -14.77
C ALA A 117 9.96 -6.79 -13.68
N TRP A 118 8.85 -6.10 -13.42
CA TRP A 118 8.76 -5.10 -12.35
C TRP A 118 8.95 -5.73 -10.97
N LEU A 119 8.29 -6.87 -10.70
CA LEU A 119 8.41 -7.58 -9.44
C LEU A 119 9.86 -8.02 -9.18
N LEU A 120 10.52 -8.58 -10.19
CA LEU A 120 11.91 -9.02 -10.09
C LEU A 120 12.87 -7.85 -9.84
N ALA A 121 12.67 -6.72 -10.54
CA ALA A 121 13.48 -5.52 -10.34
C ALA A 121 13.32 -4.97 -8.92
N ASN A 122 12.08 -4.92 -8.41
CA ASN A 122 11.78 -4.41 -7.07
C ASN A 122 12.36 -5.33 -5.97
N GLN A 123 12.35 -6.65 -6.22
CA GLN A 123 12.97 -7.63 -5.32
C GLN A 123 14.50 -7.52 -5.31
N ALA A 124 15.12 -7.40 -6.49
CA ALA A 124 16.56 -7.22 -6.60
C ALA A 124 17.02 -5.92 -5.92
N GLU A 125 16.27 -4.82 -6.08
CA GLU A 125 16.55 -3.56 -5.39
C GLU A 125 16.45 -3.71 -3.86
N ALA A 126 15.45 -4.45 -3.36
CA ALA A 126 15.29 -4.72 -1.94
C ALA A 126 16.47 -5.53 -1.38
N GLN A 127 16.91 -6.57 -2.08
CA GLN A 127 18.07 -7.39 -1.71
C GLN A 127 19.36 -6.57 -1.69
N ASN A 128 19.62 -5.78 -2.74
CA ASN A 128 20.78 -4.89 -2.80
C ASN A 128 20.79 -3.89 -1.63
N ARG A 129 19.61 -3.40 -1.22
CA ARG A 129 19.49 -2.48 -0.08
C ARG A 129 19.82 -3.16 1.24
N GLU A 130 19.43 -4.41 1.41
CA GLU A 130 19.72 -5.22 2.59
C GLU A 130 21.21 -5.58 2.66
N GLU A 131 21.78 -6.07 1.57
CA GLU A 131 23.22 -6.37 1.46
C GLU A 131 24.08 -5.15 1.73
N ALA A 132 23.69 -3.97 1.22
CA ALA A 132 24.41 -2.73 1.50
C ALA A 132 24.34 -2.33 2.98
N ARG A 133 23.26 -2.64 3.69
CA ARG A 133 23.17 -2.41 5.15
C ARG A 133 24.08 -3.38 5.89
N GLU A 134 24.04 -4.66 5.54
CA GLU A 134 24.86 -5.68 6.17
C GLU A 134 26.35 -5.41 5.96
N LYS A 135 26.75 -5.01 4.74
CA LYS A 135 28.13 -4.64 4.44
C LYS A 135 28.62 -3.47 5.29
N ARG A 136 27.83 -2.40 5.41
CA ARG A 136 28.18 -1.25 6.28
C ARG A 136 28.27 -1.65 7.75
N HIS A 137 27.36 -2.53 8.20
CA HIS A 137 27.38 -3.03 9.56
C HIS A 137 28.65 -3.85 9.83
N LYS A 138 28.99 -4.77 8.93
CA LYS A 138 30.21 -5.58 8.99
C LYS A 138 31.47 -4.71 9.01
N GLU A 139 31.61 -3.76 8.08
CA GLU A 139 32.74 -2.83 8.05
C GLU A 139 32.85 -2.00 9.35
N SER A 140 31.71 -1.60 9.92
CA SER A 140 31.70 -0.91 11.21
C SER A 140 32.16 -1.80 12.36
N MET A 141 31.79 -3.08 12.36
CA MET A 141 32.19 -4.04 13.38
C MET A 141 33.67 -4.38 13.26
N GLU A 142 34.20 -4.55 12.05
CA GLU A 142 35.63 -4.79 11.80
C GLU A 142 36.51 -3.63 12.27
N LYS A 143 36.07 -2.38 12.10
CA LYS A 143 36.78 -1.20 12.64
C LYS A 143 36.84 -1.20 14.17
N LYS A 144 35.75 -1.60 14.83
CA LYS A 144 35.71 -1.72 16.30
C LYS A 144 36.64 -2.84 16.76
N GLU A 145 36.60 -3.98 16.09
CA GLU A 145 37.43 -5.14 16.39
C GLU A 145 38.93 -4.83 16.23
N THR A 146 39.30 -4.12 15.16
CA THR A 146 40.70 -3.72 14.95
C THR A 146 41.17 -2.73 16.01
N ALA A 147 40.33 -1.78 16.42
CA ALA A 147 40.66 -0.86 17.51
C ALA A 147 40.89 -1.61 18.83
N ILE A 148 39.99 -2.55 19.19
CA ILE A 148 40.12 -3.38 20.40
C ILE A 148 41.46 -4.12 20.40
N LYS A 149 41.83 -4.76 19.28
CA LYS A 149 43.12 -5.48 19.15
C LYS A 149 44.34 -4.58 19.34
N VAL A 150 44.30 -3.36 18.81
CA VAL A 150 45.38 -2.39 18.98
C VAL A 150 45.51 -1.99 20.46
N TYR A 151 44.37 -1.75 21.13
CA TYR A 151 44.36 -1.44 22.56
C TYR A 151 44.87 -2.62 23.41
N GLU A 152 44.41 -3.83 23.14
CA GLU A 152 44.89 -5.05 23.82
C GLU A 152 46.40 -5.19 23.68
N SER A 153 46.94 -5.05 22.47
CA SER A 153 48.38 -5.12 22.22
C SER A 153 49.17 -4.06 23.00
N PHE A 154 48.63 -2.83 23.10
CA PHE A 154 49.26 -1.76 23.84
C PHE A 154 49.22 -2.01 25.36
N MET A 155 48.09 -2.47 25.88
CA MET A 155 47.90 -2.76 27.30
C MET A 155 48.78 -3.94 27.74
N SER A 156 48.90 -5.00 26.96
CA SER A 156 49.80 -6.12 27.27
C SER A 156 51.26 -5.66 27.40
N LYS A 157 51.72 -4.78 26.50
CA LYS A 157 53.09 -4.21 26.58
C LYS A 157 53.32 -3.33 27.81
N LEU A 158 52.27 -2.74 28.38
CA LEU A 158 52.36 -1.98 29.63
C LEU A 158 52.42 -2.93 30.82
N LEU A 159 51.65 -4.01 30.80
CA LEU A 159 51.68 -5.04 31.83
C LEU A 159 53.03 -5.77 31.88
N ASP A 160 53.65 -6.06 30.73
CA ASP A 160 54.98 -6.72 30.67
C ASP A 160 56.12 -5.86 31.23
N LYS A 161 55.90 -4.55 31.40
CA LYS A 161 56.90 -3.59 31.94
C LYS A 161 56.73 -3.31 33.43
N LEU A 162 55.68 -3.86 34.04
CA LEU A 162 55.41 -3.75 35.47
C LEU A 162 55.98 -4.97 36.21
#